data_AF-A0A451GCD4-F1
#
_entry.id   AF-A0A451GCD4-F1
#
_cell.length_a   1.000
_cell.length_b   1.000
_cell.length_c   1.000
_cell.angle_alpha   90.00
_cell.angle_beta   90.00
_cell.angle_gamma   90.00
#
_symmetry.space_group_name_H-M   'P 1'
#
loop_
_entity.id
_entity.type
_entity.pdbx_description
1 polymer ?
#
loop_
_entity_poly.entity_id
_entity_poly.type
_entity_poly.pdbx_seq_one_letter_code
_entity_poly.pdbx_strand_id
1 'polypeptide(L)' 'QILDRVWNYEFGGSSNVVELYIHHLRRKTNAGQEPLIRTVRGAGYVMEAPRK' A
#
# COMPACT_ATOMS: atom_id res chain seq x y z
N GLN A 1 2.62 -1.22 -12.50
CA GLN A 1 2.71 -0.75 -11.09
C GLN A 1 1.98 -1.74 -10.17
N ILE A 2 1.81 -1.49 -8.85
CA ILE A 2 1.28 -2.48 -7.86
C ILE A 2 0.03 -3.23 -8.35
N LEU A 3 -0.88 -2.55 -9.05
CA LEU A 3 -2.06 -3.15 -9.68
C LEU A 3 -1.65 -4.31 -10.58
N ASP A 4 -0.94 -4.07 -11.69
CA ASP A 4 -0.56 -5.09 -12.66
C ASP A 4 0.15 -6.32 -12.07
N ARG A 5 0.88 -6.16 -10.95
CA ARG A 5 1.65 -7.24 -10.32
C ARG A 5 0.84 -8.08 -9.33
N VAL A 6 -0.22 -7.53 -8.77
CA VAL A 6 -1.03 -8.19 -7.72
C VAL A 6 -2.42 -8.54 -8.26
N TRP A 7 -2.93 -7.73 -9.17
CA TRP A 7 -4.18 -7.87 -9.89
C TRP A 7 -3.88 -7.81 -11.40
N ASN A 8 -4.06 -8.94 -12.10
CA ASN A 8 -3.95 -8.98 -13.56
C ASN A 8 -4.86 -7.91 -14.20
N TYR A 9 -4.38 -7.33 -15.31
CA TYR A 9 -4.87 -6.11 -15.97
C TYR A 9 -6.35 -6.14 -16.45
N GLU A 10 -7.10 -7.22 -16.22
CA GLU A 10 -8.56 -7.27 -16.39
C GLU A 10 -9.33 -6.67 -15.19
N PHE A 11 -8.63 -6.10 -14.22
CA PHE A 11 -9.28 -5.41 -13.12
C PHE A 11 -9.85 -4.07 -13.60
N GLY A 12 -11.10 -4.09 -14.07
CA GLY A 12 -11.90 -2.90 -14.41
C GLY A 12 -12.31 -2.03 -13.21
N GLY A 13 -11.59 -2.14 -12.09
CA GLY A 13 -11.85 -1.39 -10.87
C GLY A 13 -11.02 -0.11 -10.77
N SER A 14 -11.62 0.90 -10.15
CA SER A 14 -11.05 2.22 -9.94
C SER A 14 -9.74 2.16 -9.16
N SER A 15 -8.81 3.09 -9.46
CA SER A 15 -7.47 3.21 -8.84
C SER A 15 -7.49 3.21 -7.31
N ASN A 16 -8.64 3.52 -6.74
CA ASN A 16 -8.98 3.56 -5.32
C ASN A 16 -8.84 2.19 -4.62
N VAL A 17 -8.84 1.06 -5.35
CA VAL A 17 -8.67 -0.27 -4.73
C VAL A 17 -7.31 -0.38 -4.03
N VAL A 18 -6.26 0.20 -4.61
CA VAL A 18 -4.92 0.19 -4.02
C VAL A 18 -4.91 0.93 -2.69
N GLU A 19 -5.59 2.07 -2.64
CA GLU A 19 -5.71 2.91 -1.44
C GLU A 19 -6.45 2.17 -0.31
N LEU A 20 -7.55 1.49 -0.65
CA LEU A 20 -8.31 0.68 0.30
C LEU A 20 -7.46 -0.45 0.90
N TYR A 21 -6.73 -1.19 0.06
CA TYR A 21 -5.89 -2.28 0.54
C TYR A 21 -4.67 -1.79 1.32
N ILE A 22 -4.06 -0.67 0.93
CA ILE A 22 -2.98 -0.04 1.72
C ILE A 22 -3.50 0.37 3.09
N HIS A 23 -4.72 0.92 3.19
CA HIS A 23 -5.35 1.22 4.47
C HIS A 23 -5.54 -0.05 5.32
N HIS A 24 -6.05 -1.14 4.73
CA HIS A 24 -6.20 -2.42 5.42
C HIS A 24 -4.87 -3.02 5.89
N LEU A 25 -3.83 -2.99 5.05
CA LEU A 25 -2.52 -3.49 5.39
C LEU A 25 -1.92 -2.72 6.56
N ARG A 26 -1.94 -1.38 6.52
CA ARG A 26 -1.46 -0.54 7.63
C ARG A 26 -2.14 -0.87 8.95
N ARG A 27 -3.47 -1.10 8.96
CA ARG A 27 -4.18 -1.51 10.19
C ARG A 27 -3.72 -2.87 10.72
N LYS A 28 -3.39 -3.81 9.84
CA LYS A 28 -2.92 -5.16 10.22
C LYS A 28 -1.45 -5.19 10.61
N THR A 29 -0.61 -4.35 10.01
CA THR A 29 0.85 -4.37 10.23
C THR A 29 1.31 -3.37 11.29
N ASN A 30 0.64 -2.23 11.44
CA ASN A 30 1.04 -1.18 12.37
C ASN A 30 0.37 -1.42 13.74
N ALA A 31 0.76 -2.50 14.41
CA ALA A 31 0.28 -2.86 15.75
C ALA A 31 0.86 -1.95 16.85
N GLY A 32 0.71 -0.63 16.71
CA GLY A 32 1.29 0.38 17.60
C GLY A 32 2.76 0.70 17.33
N GLN A 33 3.33 0.15 16.26
CA GLN A 33 4.69 0.47 15.77
C GLN A 33 4.65 1.44 14.61
N GLU A 34 5.82 1.98 14.26
CA GLU A 34 5.96 2.92 13.17
C GLU A 34 5.53 2.30 11.81
N PRO A 35 4.88 3.07 10.92
CA PRO A 35 4.27 2.52 9.72
C PRO A 35 5.27 1.85 8.77
N LEU A 36 5.10 0.55 8.51
CA LEU A 36 5.94 -0.18 7.54
C LEU A 36 5.70 0.26 6.09
N ILE A 37 4.51 0.78 5.80
CA ILE A 37 4.11 1.25 4.46
C ILE A 37 4.01 2.77 4.48
N ARG A 38 4.90 3.46 3.76
CA ARG A 38 4.88 4.93 3.60
C ARG A 38 4.31 5.35 2.26
N THR A 39 3.61 6.49 2.26
CA THR A 39 3.14 7.14 1.03
C THR A 39 4.21 8.11 0.54
N VAL A 40 4.61 7.97 -0.72
CA VAL A 40 5.49 8.92 -1.43
C VAL A 40 4.63 9.68 -2.42
N ARG A 41 4.38 10.97 -2.12
CA ARG A 41 3.50 11.82 -2.93
C ARG A 41 3.98 11.86 -4.38
N GLY A 42 3.09 11.56 -5.32
CA GLY A 42 3.41 11.53 -6.75
C GLY A 42 4.16 10.27 -7.24
N ALA A 43 4.57 9.37 -6.35
CA ALA A 43 5.32 8.15 -6.73
C ALA A 43 4.64 6.83 -6.29
N GLY A 44 3.82 6.84 -5.23
CA GLY A 44 3.07 5.67 -4.76
C GLY A 44 3.41 5.28 -3.32
N TYR A 45 3.74 4.01 -3.11
CA TYR A 45 3.97 3.43 -1.78
C TYR A 45 5.31 2.72 -1.70
N VAL A 46 5.95 2.79 -0.53
CA VAL A 46 7.22 2.12 -0.24
C VAL A 46 7.14 1.37 1.08
N MET A 47 7.85 0.24 1.16
CA MET A 47 8.07 -0.49 2.40
C MET A 47 9.35 0.04 3.04
N GLU A 48 9.28 0.55 4.26
CA GLU A 48 10.42 1.02 5.04
C GLU A 48 10.37 0.43 6.44
N ALA A 49 11.46 -0.17 6.90
CA ALA A 49 11.53 -0.69 8.26
C ALA A 49 11.55 0.47 9.28
N PRO A 50 10.97 0.30 10.48
CA PRO A 50 11.05 1.31 11.53
C PRO A 50 12.53 1.57 11.82
N ARG A 51 12.93 2.85 11.90
CA ARG A 51 14.26 3.17 12.40
C ARG A 51 14.28 2.85 13.90
N LYS A 52 15.13 1.91 14.29
CA LYS A 52 15.41 1.59 15.70
C LYS A 52 16.04 2.76 16.43
#